data_AF-A0A970UAQ1-F1
#
_entry.id   AF-A0A970UAQ1-F1
#
_cell.length_a   1.000
_cell.length_b   1.000
_cell.length_c   1.000
_cell.angle_alpha   90.00
_cell.angle_beta   90.00
_cell.angle_gamma   90.00
#
_symmetry.space_group_name_H-M   'P 1'
#
loop_
_entity.id
_entity.type
_entity.pdbx_description
1 polymer ?
#
loop_
_entity_poly.entity_id
_entity_poly.type
_entity_poly.pdbx_seq_one_letter_code
_entity_poly.pdbx_strand_id
1 'polypeptide(L)'
;MTRSAMKVSLRDVLYGFEDREEERLFIFDYFKRFQRQVRFGILIAIFIYFIFYFIDINVFPELEPRLLVNRLLVTSIFAVIFCLSFTRFFARYMQCFLLLFGIVAALGILWKLRLLNQNGYDFSFFYPGLILTSAIVTFYLRLRFVHSALLNLFVIGTYVLLFVFCIHPVAGNSPIDLNQTFVNSLFFIVGSSFLSLYGAYYLEIITRNEYLTRLHINQLNSNLEMLVKERTAE
;
A
#
# COMPACT_ATOMS: atom_id res chain seq x y z
N MET A 1 -12.49 -37.17 6.58
CA MET A 1 -13.16 -35.91 6.98
C MET A 1 -13.11 -34.94 5.82
N THR A 2 -14.20 -34.88 5.07
CA THR A 2 -14.38 -34.04 3.88
C THR A 2 -14.65 -32.59 4.29
N ARG A 3 -13.64 -31.72 4.17
CA ARG A 3 -13.79 -30.24 4.28
C ARG A 3 -14.58 -29.73 3.07
N SER A 4 -15.87 -30.05 3.02
CA SER A 4 -16.84 -29.42 2.14
C SER A 4 -17.11 -28.02 2.70
N ALA A 5 -16.57 -27.00 2.02
CA ALA A 5 -16.55 -25.56 2.31
C ALA A 5 -15.23 -25.01 2.88
N MET A 6 -14.13 -25.13 2.12
CA MET A 6 -12.97 -24.23 2.25
C MET A 6 -13.39 -22.80 1.84
N LYS A 7 -14.11 -22.10 2.72
CA LYS A 7 -14.31 -20.66 2.61
C LYS A 7 -13.35 -19.99 3.59
N VAL A 8 -12.46 -19.17 3.06
CA VAL A 8 -11.61 -18.29 3.88
C VAL A 8 -12.52 -17.40 4.72
N SER A 9 -12.24 -17.38 6.03
CA SER A 9 -12.98 -16.60 7.02
C SER A 9 -12.33 -15.24 7.26
N LEU A 10 -13.04 -14.33 7.90
CA LEU A 10 -12.48 -13.04 8.36
C LEU A 10 -11.27 -13.24 9.29
N ARG A 11 -11.29 -14.30 10.12
CA ARG A 11 -10.20 -14.65 11.04
C ARG A 11 -8.90 -14.88 10.27
N ASP A 12 -8.98 -15.57 9.14
CA ASP A 12 -7.80 -15.90 8.33
C ASP A 12 -7.15 -14.65 7.72
N VAL A 13 -7.94 -13.62 7.42
CA VAL A 13 -7.43 -12.33 6.91
C VAL A 13 -6.78 -11.50 8.02
N LEU A 14 -7.33 -11.55 9.23
CA LEU A 14 -6.82 -10.79 10.38
C LEU A 14 -5.58 -11.43 11.00
N TYR A 15 -5.58 -12.76 11.17
CA TYR A 15 -4.59 -13.49 11.96
C TYR A 15 -3.76 -14.49 11.14
N GLY A 16 -4.09 -14.71 9.87
CA GLY A 16 -3.52 -15.78 9.06
C GLY A 16 -4.23 -17.12 9.28
N PHE A 17 -3.82 -18.13 8.52
CA PHE A 17 -4.34 -19.49 8.69
C PHE A 17 -4.00 -20.07 10.07
N GLU A 18 -4.84 -20.98 10.56
CA GLU A 18 -4.65 -21.64 11.85
C GLU A 18 -3.36 -22.48 11.91
N ASP A 19 -3.02 -23.15 10.80
CA ASP A 19 -1.73 -23.82 10.64
C ASP A 19 -0.66 -22.81 10.17
N ARG A 20 0.40 -22.66 10.97
CA ARG A 20 1.52 -21.75 10.69
C ARG A 20 2.32 -22.17 9.47
N GLU A 21 2.46 -23.46 9.21
CA GLU A 21 3.17 -23.92 8.01
C GLU A 21 2.35 -23.63 6.75
N GLU A 22 1.02 -23.77 6.81
CA GLU A 22 0.12 -23.37 5.72
C GLU A 22 0.19 -21.86 5.43
N GLU A 23 0.19 -21.00 6.46
CA GLU A 23 0.38 -19.56 6.29
C GLU A 23 1.75 -19.23 5.70
N ARG A 24 2.80 -19.94 6.10
CA ARG A 24 4.15 -19.75 5.56
C ARG A 24 4.22 -20.12 4.07
N LEU A 25 3.61 -21.23 3.69
CA LEU A 25 3.52 -21.67 2.30
C LEU A 25 2.68 -20.69 1.48
N PHE A 26 1.57 -20.17 2.04
CA PHE A 26 0.78 -19.11 1.43
C PHE A 26 1.58 -17.83 1.21
N ILE A 27 2.34 -17.35 2.20
CA ILE A 27 3.23 -16.17 2.07
C ILE A 27 4.22 -16.37 0.93
N PHE A 28 4.79 -17.56 0.81
CA PHE A 28 5.74 -17.88 -0.25
C PHE A 28 5.09 -17.94 -1.64
N ASP A 29 3.92 -18.57 -1.77
CA ASP A 29 3.11 -18.57 -3.00
C ASP A 29 2.73 -17.14 -3.40
N TYR A 30 2.27 -16.36 -2.43
CA TYR A 30 1.90 -14.95 -2.60
C TYR A 30 3.07 -14.14 -3.17
N PHE A 31 4.25 -14.25 -2.56
CA PHE A 31 5.45 -13.58 -3.06
C PHE A 31 5.78 -14.01 -4.49
N LYS A 32 5.86 -15.31 -4.76
CA LYS A 32 6.20 -15.83 -6.09
C LYS A 32 5.25 -15.34 -7.17
N ARG A 33 3.96 -15.28 -6.87
CA ARG A 33 2.92 -14.86 -7.80
C ARG A 33 2.94 -13.37 -8.08
N PHE A 34 3.12 -12.54 -7.05
CA PHE A 34 2.97 -11.08 -7.17
C PHE A 34 4.28 -10.31 -7.27
N GLN A 35 5.45 -10.94 -7.11
CA GLN A 35 6.75 -10.23 -7.17
C GLN A 35 6.94 -9.38 -8.43
N ARG A 36 6.49 -9.84 -9.61
CA ARG A 36 6.61 -9.07 -10.85
C ARG A 36 5.69 -7.87 -10.81
N GLN A 37 4.43 -8.06 -10.43
CA GLN A 37 3.46 -6.98 -10.25
C GLN A 37 3.97 -5.93 -9.27
N VAL A 38 4.53 -6.35 -8.13
CA VAL A 38 5.08 -5.45 -7.11
C VAL A 38 6.26 -4.65 -7.66
N ARG A 39 7.19 -5.27 -8.37
CA ARG A 39 8.33 -4.57 -9.00
C ARG A 39 7.88 -3.52 -10.00
N PHE A 40 6.97 -3.88 -10.91
CA PHE A 40 6.40 -2.93 -11.85
C PHE A 40 5.61 -1.83 -11.14
N GLY A 41 4.86 -2.16 -10.09
CA GLY A 41 4.14 -1.18 -9.28
C GLY A 41 5.07 -0.17 -8.61
N ILE A 42 6.23 -0.60 -8.09
CA ILE A 42 7.24 0.31 -7.52
C ILE A 42 7.77 1.26 -8.60
N LEU A 43 8.06 0.76 -9.80
CA LEU A 43 8.52 1.60 -10.91
C LEU A 43 7.46 2.61 -11.34
N ILE A 44 6.19 2.18 -11.43
CA ILE A 44 5.05 3.07 -11.74
C ILE A 44 4.92 4.15 -10.65
N ALA A 45 5.04 3.78 -9.38
CA ALA A 45 4.96 4.73 -8.28
C ALA A 45 6.10 5.77 -8.33
N ILE A 46 7.33 5.34 -8.62
CA ILE A 46 8.48 6.24 -8.83
C ILE A 46 8.18 7.19 -10.01
N PHE A 47 7.70 6.67 -11.13
CA PHE A 47 7.37 7.45 -12.32
C PHE A 47 6.30 8.51 -12.04
N ILE A 48 5.20 8.13 -11.38
CA ILE A 48 4.15 9.05 -10.94
C ILE A 48 4.72 10.13 -10.01
N TYR A 49 5.62 9.75 -9.09
CA TYR A 49 6.27 10.69 -8.18
C TYR A 49 7.14 11.73 -8.91
N PHE A 50 7.74 11.35 -10.04
CA PHE A 50 8.43 12.27 -10.95
C PHE A 50 7.49 13.15 -11.76
N ILE A 51 6.31 12.67 -12.18
CA ILE A 51 5.30 13.52 -12.86
C ILE A 51 4.92 14.72 -11.98
N PHE A 52 4.76 14.50 -10.66
CA PHE A 52 4.52 15.59 -9.72
C PHE A 52 5.61 16.66 -9.70
N TYR A 53 6.83 16.41 -10.21
CA TYR A 53 7.89 17.42 -10.29
C TYR A 53 7.55 18.50 -11.29
N PHE A 54 7.06 18.12 -12.46
CA PHE A 54 6.64 19.08 -13.47
C PHE A 54 5.50 19.97 -12.95
N ILE A 55 4.60 19.41 -12.13
CA ILE A 55 3.56 20.20 -11.47
C ILE A 55 4.19 21.15 -10.44
N ASP A 56 5.07 20.65 -9.58
CA ASP A 56 5.69 21.43 -8.51
C ASP A 56 6.48 22.65 -9.04
N ILE A 57 7.26 22.51 -10.11
CA ILE A 57 8.07 23.63 -10.67
C ILE A 57 7.18 24.74 -11.24
N ASN A 58 6.10 24.35 -11.91
CA ASN A 58 5.20 25.33 -12.55
C ASN A 58 4.35 26.07 -11.52
N VAL A 59 3.96 25.40 -10.44
CA VAL A 59 3.08 25.98 -9.41
C VAL A 59 3.86 26.68 -8.30
N PHE A 60 5.03 26.15 -7.92
CA PHE A 60 5.83 26.63 -6.78
C PHE A 60 7.31 26.82 -7.16
N PRO A 61 7.63 27.67 -8.16
CA PRO A 61 8.99 27.84 -8.67
C PRO A 61 9.97 28.30 -7.57
N GLU A 62 9.52 29.12 -6.61
CA GLU A 62 10.35 29.65 -5.52
C GLU A 62 10.76 28.58 -4.49
N LEU A 63 10.00 27.49 -4.39
CA LEU A 63 10.26 26.39 -3.45
C LEU A 63 10.94 25.19 -4.11
N GLU A 64 11.25 25.28 -5.41
CA GLU A 64 11.79 24.20 -6.24
C GLU A 64 13.00 23.50 -5.59
N PRO A 65 14.03 24.21 -5.06
CA PRO A 65 15.18 23.52 -4.47
C PRO A 65 14.81 22.67 -3.25
N ARG A 66 13.91 23.16 -2.40
CA ARG A 66 13.47 22.44 -1.20
C ARG A 66 12.61 21.23 -1.58
N LEU A 67 11.70 21.41 -2.54
CA LEU A 67 10.84 20.34 -3.06
C LEU A 67 11.66 19.26 -3.77
N LEU A 68 12.72 19.64 -4.47
CA LEU A 68 13.65 18.74 -5.13
C LEU A 68 14.42 17.89 -4.12
N VAL A 69 14.97 18.48 -3.04
CA VAL A 69 15.67 17.73 -1.99
C VAL A 69 14.77 16.66 -1.35
N ASN A 70 13.53 17.02 -1.00
CA ASN A 70 12.56 16.05 -0.50
C ASN A 70 12.27 14.94 -1.52
N ARG A 71 12.11 15.30 -2.81
CA ARG A 71 11.88 14.32 -3.87
C ARG A 71 13.06 13.36 -4.04
N LEU A 72 14.29 13.86 -4.04
CA LEU A 72 15.50 13.03 -4.13
C LEU A 72 15.59 12.08 -2.92
N LEU A 73 15.27 12.54 -1.72
CA LEU A 73 15.27 11.70 -0.51
C LEU A 73 14.24 10.56 -0.63
N VAL A 74 12.99 10.88 -0.96
CA VAL A 74 11.89 9.90 -1.10
C VAL A 74 12.19 8.89 -2.21
N THR A 75 12.60 9.38 -3.38
CA THR A 75 12.90 8.50 -4.53
C THR A 75 14.16 7.65 -4.31
N SER A 76 15.15 8.13 -3.57
CA SER A 76 16.31 7.32 -3.17
C SER A 76 15.89 6.13 -2.29
N ILE A 77 14.98 6.36 -1.34
CA ILE A 77 14.44 5.26 -0.51
C ILE A 77 13.63 4.29 -1.37
N PHE A 78 12.84 4.78 -2.32
CA PHE A 78 12.12 3.91 -3.26
C PHE A 78 13.06 3.07 -4.13
N ALA A 79 14.16 3.66 -4.60
CA ALA A 79 15.18 2.95 -5.36
C ALA A 79 15.85 1.85 -4.52
N VAL A 80 16.14 2.11 -3.24
CA VAL A 80 16.65 1.09 -2.31
C VAL A 80 15.65 -0.05 -2.14
N ILE A 81 14.37 0.25 -1.91
CA ILE A 81 13.32 -0.77 -1.79
C ILE A 81 13.18 -1.58 -3.09
N PHE A 82 13.27 -0.91 -4.24
CA PHE A 82 13.26 -1.57 -5.56
C PHE A 82 14.45 -2.52 -5.72
N CYS A 83 15.67 -2.09 -5.40
CA CYS A 83 16.86 -2.95 -5.45
C CYS A 83 16.73 -4.14 -4.47
N LEU A 84 16.23 -3.90 -3.26
CA LEU A 84 15.97 -4.96 -2.28
C LEU A 84 14.95 -5.97 -2.78
N SER A 85 14.00 -5.58 -3.64
CA SER A 85 12.96 -6.47 -4.18
C SER A 85 13.49 -7.67 -4.99
N PHE A 86 14.77 -7.66 -5.39
CA PHE A 86 15.44 -8.78 -6.07
C PHE A 86 16.12 -9.76 -5.11
N THR A 87 16.14 -9.45 -3.81
CA THR A 87 16.82 -10.27 -2.80
C THR A 87 15.87 -11.24 -2.09
N ARG A 88 16.43 -12.30 -1.50
CA ARG A 88 15.66 -13.23 -0.63
C ARG A 88 15.17 -12.55 0.65
N PHE A 89 15.83 -11.48 1.09
CA PHE A 89 15.44 -10.72 2.28
C PHE A 89 14.08 -10.05 2.09
N PHE A 90 13.85 -9.44 0.91
CA PHE A 90 12.56 -8.87 0.57
C PHE A 90 11.46 -9.92 0.47
N ALA A 91 11.75 -11.14 -0.01
CA ALA A 91 10.75 -12.21 -0.04
C ALA A 91 10.19 -12.55 1.36
N ARG A 92 11.02 -12.45 2.40
CA ARG A 92 10.61 -12.70 3.79
C ARG A 92 9.84 -11.53 4.42
N TYR A 93 10.21 -10.30 4.08
CA TYR A 93 9.67 -9.08 4.72
C TYR A 93 8.91 -8.17 3.75
N MET A 94 8.40 -8.71 2.65
CA MET A 94 7.80 -7.94 1.56
C MET A 94 6.77 -6.95 2.08
N GLN A 95 5.83 -7.40 2.90
CA GLN A 95 4.74 -6.57 3.42
C GLN A 95 5.24 -5.41 4.29
N CYS A 96 6.31 -5.62 5.08
CA CYS A 96 6.95 -4.56 5.86
C CYS A 96 7.62 -3.52 4.97
N PHE A 97 8.32 -3.94 3.92
CA PHE A 97 8.94 -3.02 2.96
C PHE A 97 7.90 -2.20 2.18
N LEU A 98 6.79 -2.82 1.80
CA LEU A 98 5.71 -2.14 1.10
C LEU A 98 4.94 -1.17 2.02
N LEU A 99 4.77 -1.53 3.29
CA LEU A 99 4.25 -0.60 4.30
C LEU A 99 5.20 0.60 4.48
N LEU A 100 6.50 0.35 4.61
CA LEU A 100 7.52 1.41 4.71
C LEU A 100 7.51 2.30 3.47
N PHE A 101 7.39 1.72 2.28
CA PHE A 101 7.25 2.44 1.02
C PHE A 101 6.08 3.44 1.08
N GLY A 102 4.90 2.97 1.50
CA GLY A 102 3.71 3.82 1.65
C GLY A 102 3.86 4.90 2.71
N ILE A 103 4.49 4.58 3.85
CA ILE A 103 4.76 5.55 4.92
C ILE A 103 5.70 6.67 4.42
N VAL A 104 6.78 6.31 3.74
CA VAL A 104 7.74 7.28 3.18
C VAL A 104 7.08 8.16 2.12
N ALA A 105 6.24 7.58 1.26
CA ALA A 105 5.44 8.33 0.28
C ALA A 105 4.53 9.37 0.96
N ALA A 106 3.76 8.94 1.97
CA ALA A 106 2.85 9.80 2.71
C ALA A 106 3.58 10.91 3.46
N LEU A 107 4.69 10.58 4.15
CA LEU A 107 5.53 11.58 4.83
C LEU A 107 6.11 12.61 3.87
N GLY A 108 6.54 12.19 2.67
CA GLY A 108 7.03 13.10 1.64
C GLY A 108 5.97 14.11 1.19
N ILE A 109 4.70 13.68 1.08
CA ILE A 109 3.57 14.55 0.73
C ILE A 109 3.19 15.47 1.90
N LEU A 110 3.11 14.94 3.12
CA LEU A 110 2.80 15.70 4.33
C LEU A 110 3.86 16.76 4.63
N TRP A 111 5.14 16.46 4.37
CA TRP A 111 6.20 17.45 4.47
C TRP A 111 6.01 18.61 3.48
N LYS A 112 5.63 18.31 2.23
CA LYS A 112 5.30 19.36 1.24
C LYS A 112 4.12 20.21 1.72
N LEU A 113 3.08 19.58 2.25
CA LEU A 113 1.91 20.27 2.80
C LEU A 113 2.33 21.33 3.85
N ARG A 114 3.20 20.95 4.78
CA ARG A 114 3.74 21.86 5.79
C ARG A 114 4.57 22.98 5.17
N LEU A 115 5.46 22.65 4.23
CA LEU A 115 6.32 23.63 3.59
C LEU A 115 5.49 24.69 2.85
N LEU A 116 4.44 24.28 2.13
CA LEU A 116 3.58 25.19 1.39
C LEU A 116 2.82 26.14 2.32
N ASN A 117 2.23 25.60 3.39
CA ASN A 117 1.54 26.41 4.39
C ASN A 117 2.48 27.47 5.02
N GLN A 118 3.73 27.10 5.33
CA GLN A 118 4.72 28.03 5.90
C GLN A 118 5.08 29.19 4.96
N ASN A 119 4.91 29.02 3.65
CA ASN A 119 5.20 30.05 2.65
C ASN A 119 3.92 30.70 2.09
N GLY A 120 2.76 30.47 2.72
CA GLY A 120 1.49 31.13 2.35
C GLY A 120 0.82 30.59 1.09
N TYR A 121 1.24 29.43 0.57
CA TYR A 121 0.61 28.82 -0.58
C TYR A 121 -0.65 28.03 -0.22
N ASP A 122 -1.61 27.99 -1.14
CA ASP A 122 -2.78 27.12 -1.02
C ASP A 122 -2.37 25.64 -1.13
N PHE A 123 -2.64 24.89 -0.07
CA PHE A 123 -2.30 23.49 0.07
C PHE A 123 -3.51 22.56 -0.12
N SER A 124 -4.69 23.10 -0.47
CA SER A 124 -5.94 22.35 -0.65
C SER A 124 -5.87 21.27 -1.74
N PHE A 125 -4.90 21.35 -2.64
CA PHE A 125 -4.72 20.42 -3.77
C PHE A 125 -3.87 19.19 -3.47
N PHE A 126 -3.38 19.01 -2.23
CA PHE A 126 -2.39 17.97 -1.92
C PHE A 126 -2.95 16.68 -1.31
N TYR A 127 -4.17 16.69 -0.76
CA TYR A 127 -4.81 15.47 -0.25
C TYR A 127 -5.03 14.37 -1.32
N PRO A 128 -5.24 14.66 -2.62
CA PRO A 128 -5.29 13.62 -3.67
C PRO A 128 -3.99 12.81 -3.76
N GLY A 129 -2.84 13.39 -3.41
CA GLY A 129 -1.58 12.65 -3.34
C GLY A 129 -1.60 11.56 -2.27
N LEU A 130 -2.21 11.83 -1.11
CA LEU A 130 -2.37 10.84 -0.03
C LEU A 130 -3.34 9.74 -0.44
N ILE A 131 -4.45 10.09 -1.12
CA ILE A 131 -5.38 9.12 -1.70
C ILE A 131 -4.66 8.20 -2.68
N LEU A 132 -3.90 8.78 -3.61
CA LEU A 132 -3.17 8.03 -4.64
C LEU A 132 -2.11 7.10 -4.02
N THR A 133 -1.45 7.57 -2.96
CA THR A 133 -0.49 6.76 -2.19
C THR A 133 -1.16 5.54 -1.57
N SER A 134 -2.26 5.72 -0.83
CA SER A 134 -3.03 4.61 -0.27
C SER A 134 -3.49 3.63 -1.35
N ALA A 135 -4.04 4.14 -2.45
CA ALA A 135 -4.54 3.31 -3.55
C ALA A 135 -3.43 2.49 -4.22
N ILE A 136 -2.30 3.11 -4.59
CA ILE A 136 -1.19 2.41 -5.25
C ILE A 136 -0.63 1.31 -4.36
N VAL A 137 -0.38 1.62 -3.09
CA VAL A 137 0.24 0.66 -2.19
C VAL A 137 -0.71 -0.50 -1.90
N THR A 138 -1.98 -0.23 -1.69
CA THR A 138 -2.96 -1.29 -1.41
C THR A 138 -3.25 -2.15 -2.63
N PHE A 139 -3.59 -1.55 -3.78
CA PHE A 139 -4.08 -2.29 -4.95
C PHE A 139 -2.94 -2.83 -5.81
N TYR A 140 -2.00 -1.97 -6.19
CA TYR A 140 -0.95 -2.33 -7.15
C TYR A 140 0.20 -3.05 -6.48
N LEU A 141 0.65 -2.57 -5.31
CA LEU A 141 1.70 -3.23 -4.55
C LEU A 141 1.19 -4.41 -3.71
N ARG A 142 -0.13 -4.68 -3.72
CA ARG A 142 -0.70 -5.88 -3.07
C ARG A 142 -0.35 -5.91 -1.57
N LEU A 143 -0.57 -4.79 -0.89
CA LEU A 143 -0.42 -4.73 0.56
C LEU A 143 -1.57 -5.50 1.24
N ARG A 144 -1.23 -6.44 2.12
CA ARG A 144 -2.21 -7.25 2.87
C ARG A 144 -3.08 -6.39 3.78
N PHE A 145 -4.26 -6.90 4.12
CA PHE A 145 -5.29 -6.18 4.86
C PHE A 145 -4.76 -5.47 6.12
N VAL A 146 -4.08 -6.21 7.01
CA VAL A 146 -3.56 -5.63 8.27
C VAL A 146 -2.55 -4.51 8.00
N HIS A 147 -1.66 -4.70 7.03
CA HIS A 147 -0.66 -3.69 6.68
C HIS A 147 -1.31 -2.48 6.00
N SER A 148 -2.32 -2.69 5.16
CA SER A 148 -3.12 -1.62 4.55
C SER A 148 -3.87 -0.83 5.61
N ALA A 149 -4.44 -1.49 6.63
CA ALA A 149 -5.08 -0.82 7.75
C ALA A 149 -4.09 0.07 8.51
N LEU A 150 -2.90 -0.46 8.82
CA LEU A 150 -1.83 0.30 9.47
C LEU A 150 -1.38 1.51 8.64
N LEU A 151 -1.20 1.35 7.33
CA LEU A 151 -0.84 2.45 6.44
C LEU A 151 -1.90 3.55 6.45
N ASN A 152 -3.17 3.20 6.27
CA ASN A 152 -4.24 4.19 6.19
C ASN A 152 -4.49 4.87 7.55
N LEU A 153 -4.37 4.13 8.66
CA LEU A 153 -4.42 4.72 10.00
C LEU A 153 -3.25 5.70 10.20
N PHE A 154 -2.05 5.34 9.74
CA PHE A 154 -0.90 6.23 9.77
C PHE A 154 -1.14 7.50 8.96
N VAL A 155 -1.65 7.40 7.72
CA VAL A 155 -1.95 8.55 6.85
C VAL A 155 -2.97 9.48 7.51
N ILE A 156 -4.08 8.95 8.01
CA ILE A 156 -5.12 9.74 8.70
C ILE A 156 -4.55 10.40 9.95
N GLY A 157 -3.90 9.61 10.81
CA GLY A 157 -3.36 10.09 12.09
C GLY A 157 -2.31 11.18 11.88
N THR A 158 -1.35 10.96 10.98
CA THR A 158 -0.31 11.95 10.69
C THR A 158 -0.85 13.20 10.01
N TYR A 159 -1.85 13.09 9.14
CA TYR A 159 -2.53 14.25 8.57
C TYR A 159 -3.24 15.10 9.64
N VAL A 160 -4.00 14.45 10.54
CA VAL A 160 -4.70 15.14 11.64
C VAL A 160 -3.70 15.80 12.59
N LEU A 161 -2.65 15.08 13.00
CA LEU A 161 -1.60 15.62 13.87
C LEU A 161 -0.90 16.82 13.21
N LEU A 162 -0.53 16.70 11.93
CA LEU A 162 0.12 17.78 11.20
C LEU A 162 -0.80 19.01 11.13
N PHE A 163 -2.09 18.81 10.85
CA PHE A 163 -3.04 19.92 10.76
C PHE A 163 -3.17 20.65 12.10
N VAL A 164 -3.46 19.91 13.18
CA VAL A 164 -3.73 20.49 14.51
C VAL A 164 -2.49 21.16 15.10
N PHE A 165 -1.31 20.53 15.00
CA PHE A 165 -0.12 21.00 15.70
C PHE A 165 0.80 21.90 14.85
N CYS A 166 0.75 21.82 13.51
CA CYS A 166 1.69 22.55 12.65
C CYS A 166 1.01 23.56 11.72
N ILE A 167 -0.19 23.28 11.23
CA ILE A 167 -0.86 24.12 10.23
C ILE A 167 -1.77 25.15 10.89
N HIS A 168 -2.72 24.69 11.72
CA HIS A 168 -3.72 25.52 12.37
C HIS A 168 -3.12 26.67 13.22
N PRO A 169 -2.05 26.47 14.03
CA PRO A 169 -1.50 27.54 14.87
C PRO A 169 -0.78 28.64 14.08
N VAL A 170 -0.25 28.32 12.89
CA VAL A 170 0.59 29.23 12.08
C VAL A 170 -0.27 30.09 11.15
N ALA A 171 -1.48 29.66 10.84
CA ALA A 171 -2.29 30.22 9.78
C ALA A 171 -3.26 31.32 10.24
N GLY A 172 -3.00 31.97 11.38
CA GLY A 172 -3.85 32.99 12.00
C GLY A 172 -4.17 34.23 11.14
N ASN A 173 -3.50 34.42 10.00
CA ASN A 173 -3.74 35.50 9.03
C ASN A 173 -3.96 34.98 7.59
N SER A 174 -4.17 33.68 7.38
CA SER A 174 -4.35 33.13 6.04
C SER A 174 -5.76 33.47 5.49
N PRO A 175 -5.89 33.88 4.22
CA PRO A 175 -7.19 34.13 3.58
C PRO A 175 -8.00 32.84 3.33
N ILE A 176 -7.42 31.67 3.60
CA ILE A 176 -8.04 30.36 3.37
C ILE A 176 -8.85 29.96 4.61
N ASP A 177 -10.09 29.50 4.42
CA ASP A 177 -10.87 28.86 5.48
C ASP A 177 -10.31 27.46 5.76
N LEU A 178 -9.34 27.41 6.67
CA LEU A 178 -8.60 26.20 7.07
C LEU A 178 -9.54 25.10 7.56
N ASN A 179 -10.65 25.46 8.21
CA ASN A 179 -11.58 24.49 8.75
C ASN A 179 -12.34 23.79 7.62
N GLN A 180 -12.76 24.52 6.59
CA GLN A 180 -13.38 23.92 5.41
C GLN A 180 -12.39 23.04 4.63
N THR A 181 -11.17 23.53 4.37
CA THR A 181 -10.13 22.74 3.68
C THR A 181 -9.80 21.47 4.45
N PHE A 182 -9.72 21.55 5.78
CA PHE A 182 -9.47 20.40 6.64
C PHE A 182 -10.59 19.36 6.57
N VAL A 183 -11.84 19.77 6.78
CA VAL A 183 -13.00 18.87 6.76
C VAL A 183 -13.15 18.20 5.40
N ASN A 184 -12.98 18.96 4.31
CA ASN A 184 -13.03 18.45 2.95
C ASN A 184 -11.94 17.39 2.71
N SER A 185 -10.70 17.73 2.98
CA SER A 185 -9.55 16.82 2.80
C SER A 185 -9.68 15.57 3.67
N LEU A 186 -10.13 15.72 4.92
CA LEU A 186 -10.31 14.61 5.85
C LEU A 186 -11.41 13.66 5.37
N PHE A 187 -12.53 14.18 4.86
CA PHE A 187 -13.59 13.37 4.28
C PHE A 187 -13.06 12.49 3.14
N PHE A 188 -12.27 13.06 2.23
CA PHE A 188 -11.70 12.31 1.11
C PHE A 188 -10.62 11.31 1.52
N ILE A 189 -9.73 11.67 2.46
CA ILE A 189 -8.71 10.76 2.98
C ILE A 189 -9.35 9.59 3.72
N VAL A 190 -10.35 9.84 4.58
CA VAL A 190 -11.06 8.79 5.30
C VAL A 190 -11.86 7.92 4.33
N GLY A 191 -12.62 8.52 3.42
CA GLY A 191 -13.42 7.78 2.42
C GLY A 191 -12.55 6.88 1.54
N SER A 192 -11.44 7.40 1.02
CA SER A 192 -10.49 6.59 0.23
C SER A 192 -9.77 5.52 1.06
N SER A 193 -9.51 5.78 2.35
CA SER A 193 -8.94 4.80 3.27
C SER A 193 -9.90 3.62 3.48
N PHE A 194 -11.20 3.89 3.65
CA PHE A 194 -12.22 2.84 3.74
C PHE A 194 -12.29 1.99 2.47
N LEU A 195 -12.29 2.64 1.29
CA LEU A 195 -12.27 1.94 0.00
C LEU A 195 -11.01 1.09 -0.18
N SER A 196 -9.85 1.63 0.17
CA SER A 196 -8.58 0.91 0.11
C SER A 196 -8.62 -0.29 1.06
N LEU A 197 -9.09 -0.12 2.29
CA LEU A 197 -9.18 -1.18 3.29
C LEU A 197 -10.13 -2.31 2.85
N TYR A 198 -11.32 -1.96 2.36
CA TYR A 198 -12.27 -2.93 1.82
C TYR A 198 -11.69 -3.66 0.59
N GLY A 199 -11.00 -2.93 -0.28
CA GLY A 199 -10.27 -3.48 -1.41
C GLY A 199 -9.19 -4.49 -0.99
N ALA A 200 -8.38 -4.13 0.00
CA ALA A 200 -7.33 -5.01 0.55
C ALA A 200 -7.93 -6.31 1.10
N TYR A 201 -9.01 -6.18 1.88
CA TYR A 201 -9.77 -7.30 2.43
C TYR A 201 -10.25 -8.25 1.33
N TYR A 202 -10.91 -7.70 0.31
CA TYR A 202 -11.49 -8.49 -0.76
C TYR A 202 -10.41 -9.19 -1.62
N LEU A 203 -9.34 -8.47 -1.97
CA LEU A 203 -8.20 -9.03 -2.72
C LEU A 203 -7.50 -10.13 -1.93
N GLU A 204 -7.36 -9.98 -0.61
CA GLU A 204 -6.74 -10.99 0.23
C GLU A 204 -7.61 -12.25 0.33
N ILE A 205 -8.92 -12.12 0.51
CA ILE A 205 -9.85 -13.27 0.50
C ILE A 205 -9.78 -14.04 -0.81
N ILE A 206 -9.85 -13.33 -1.95
CA ILE A 206 -9.74 -13.97 -3.26
C ILE A 206 -8.43 -14.74 -3.36
N THR A 207 -7.32 -14.10 -2.99
CA THR A 207 -5.99 -14.70 -3.11
C THR A 207 -5.83 -15.94 -2.23
N ARG A 208 -6.37 -15.90 -1.00
CA ARG A 208 -6.37 -17.04 -0.07
C ARG A 208 -7.25 -18.18 -0.59
N ASN A 209 -8.45 -17.89 -1.10
CA ASN A 209 -9.33 -18.89 -1.69
C ASN A 209 -8.67 -19.56 -2.90
N GLU A 210 -8.08 -18.76 -3.81
CA GLU A 210 -7.37 -19.28 -4.98
C GLU A 210 -6.19 -20.19 -4.59
N TYR A 211 -5.47 -19.84 -3.52
CA TYR A 211 -4.40 -20.70 -2.98
C TYR A 211 -4.95 -22.06 -2.52
N LEU A 212 -6.02 -22.08 -1.71
CA LEU A 212 -6.66 -23.30 -1.24
C LEU A 212 -7.23 -24.15 -2.39
N THR A 213 -7.87 -23.51 -3.37
CA THR A 213 -8.39 -24.20 -4.56
C THR A 213 -7.26 -24.84 -5.37
N ARG A 214 -6.13 -24.14 -5.57
CA ARG A 214 -4.96 -24.72 -6.26
C ARG A 214 -4.39 -25.93 -5.53
N LEU A 215 -4.28 -25.87 -4.20
CA LEU A 215 -3.85 -27.01 -3.40
C LEU A 215 -4.79 -28.20 -3.58
N HIS A 216 -6.10 -27.98 -3.52
CA HIS A 216 -7.08 -29.03 -3.68
C HIS A 216 -7.03 -29.69 -5.07
N ILE A 217 -6.92 -28.90 -6.14
CA ILE A 217 -6.77 -29.41 -7.50
C ILE A 217 -5.51 -30.26 -7.64
N ASN A 218 -4.39 -29.80 -7.08
CA ASN A 218 -3.13 -30.55 -7.14
C ASN A 218 -3.22 -31.90 -6.40
N GLN A 219 -3.91 -31.94 -5.26
CA GLN A 219 -4.18 -33.18 -4.52
C GLN A 219 -5.07 -34.15 -5.30
N LEU A 220 -6.12 -33.66 -5.96
CA LEU A 220 -6.98 -34.48 -6.80
C LEU A 220 -6.21 -35.06 -7.99
N ASN A 221 -5.41 -34.23 -8.66
CA ASN A 221 -4.57 -34.68 -9.77
C ASN A 221 -3.56 -35.74 -9.34
N SER A 222 -2.87 -35.57 -8.19
CA SER A 222 -1.94 -36.59 -7.69
C SER A 222 -2.64 -37.90 -7.35
N ASN A 223 -3.84 -37.85 -6.77
CA ASN A 223 -4.62 -39.05 -6.46
C ASN A 223 -5.06 -39.77 -7.74
N LEU A 224 -5.48 -39.03 -8.76
CA LEU A 224 -5.83 -39.58 -10.07
C LEU A 224 -4.62 -40.25 -10.74
N GLU A 225 -3.44 -39.63 -10.71
CA GLU A 225 -2.21 -40.21 -11.25
C GLU A 225 -1.84 -41.52 -10.55
N MET A 226 -2.00 -41.61 -9.22
CA MET A 226 -1.77 -42.84 -8.47
C MET A 226 -2.77 -43.94 -8.89
N LEU A 227 -4.07 -43.62 -8.95
CA LEU A 227 -5.10 -44.56 -9.35
C LEU A 227 -4.93 -45.07 -10.79
N VAL A 228 -4.49 -44.20 -11.72
CA VAL A 228 -4.20 -44.61 -13.10
C VAL A 228 -3.01 -45.56 -13.15
N LYS A 229 -1.94 -45.30 -12.38
CA LYS A 229 -0.77 -46.19 -12.31
C LYS A 229 -1.10 -47.56 -11.72
N GLU A 230 -1.96 -47.61 -10.70
CA GLU A 230 -2.42 -48.86 -10.11
C GLU A 230 -3.20 -49.69 -11.13
N ARG A 231 -4.10 -49.07 -11.90
CA ARG A 231 -4.93 -49.75 -12.92
C ARG A 231 -4.19 -50.18 -14.18
N THR A 232 -3.09 -49.54 -14.53
CA THR A 232 -2.29 -49.92 -15.71
C THR A 232 -1.16 -50.90 -15.40
N ALA A 233 -0.93 -51.20 -14.11
CA ALA A 233 0.00 -52.22 -13.65
C ALA A 233 -0.63 -53.61 -13.50
N GLU A 234 -1.97 -53.71 -13.54
CA GLU A 234 -2.76 -54.94 -13.69
C GLU A 234 -2.96 -55.30 -15.17
#